data_AF-A0A359MQN8-F1
#
_entry.id   AF-A0A359MQN8-F1
#
_cell.length_a   1.000
_cell.length_b   1.000
_cell.length_c   1.000
_cell.angle_alpha   90.00
_cell.angle_beta   90.00
_cell.angle_gamma   90.00
#
_symmetry.space_group_name_H-M   'P 1'
#
loop_
_entity.id
_entity.type
_entity.pdbx_description
1 polymer ?
#
loop_
_entity_poly.entity_id
_entity_poly.type
_entity_poly.pdbx_seq_one_letter_code
_entity_poly.pdbx_strand_id
1 'polypeptide(L)'
;MSEFFTSVHLKEELCMGCINCIKRCPTQAIRVRNGKAVITKEFCIDCGECIRICPHHAKEAIYDPLEIMKQYEYTVALPAPSLYGQFNHLDDINIVLTALKKMGFNDVYEVSGAAELVSEISRNYVQNHKDKWPIISTACPTVVRLIQVRFPNLIEHLLPVSAPVDLAASLASLAAMQKTGLPREKIGILFISPCPAKVTAVKSPIGIDHSEIDGVLAMKEIYPKLLPFMKDSIDQVENLSTSGRIGISWGATGGEAGGLLSENYLAADGIENVIRVLEDLEDSKLDQLEFIELNACAGGCVGGVLTVENPYAAKVKLKRLRKYLPVACSHLDNDVLEEAFWNHEVRYEPVFKIGNTMRESIENLTRVESLCRKFPKLDCGSCGAPTCKALAEDIVRGVAKEEDCIYILREYIHKLSDALSKLDTKRDKDSR
;
A
#
# COMPACT_ATOMS: atom_id res chain seq x y z
N MET A 1 -6.97 -5.40 -22.27
CA MET A 1 -7.01 -5.19 -20.81
C MET A 1 -5.64 -5.59 -20.31
N SER A 2 -4.81 -4.63 -19.88
CA SER A 2 -3.54 -4.96 -19.22
C SER A 2 -3.85 -5.83 -18.00
N GLU A 3 -3.09 -6.88 -17.82
CA GLU A 3 -3.24 -7.78 -16.69
C GLU A 3 -2.94 -6.98 -15.40
N PHE A 4 -3.90 -6.89 -14.48
CA PHE A 4 -3.67 -6.20 -13.21
C PHE A 4 -2.50 -6.85 -12.47
N PHE A 5 -1.39 -6.12 -12.34
CA PHE A 5 -0.25 -6.56 -11.56
C PHE A 5 -0.50 -6.28 -10.08
N THR A 6 -0.22 -7.27 -9.23
CA THR A 6 -0.23 -7.13 -7.77
C THR A 6 1.04 -7.76 -7.21
N SER A 7 1.65 -7.11 -6.22
CA SER A 7 2.88 -7.61 -5.60
C SER A 7 2.62 -8.58 -4.45
N VAL A 8 1.40 -8.64 -3.90
CA VAL A 8 1.06 -9.59 -2.82
C VAL A 8 0.55 -10.91 -3.39
N HIS A 9 1.24 -12.00 -3.10
CA HIS A 9 1.00 -13.35 -3.66
C HIS A 9 0.73 -14.40 -2.57
N LEU A 10 0.21 -15.55 -3.01
CA LEU A 10 -0.04 -16.71 -2.17
C LEU A 10 0.93 -17.84 -2.49
N LYS A 11 1.55 -18.40 -1.45
CA LYS A 11 2.17 -19.72 -1.45
C LYS A 11 1.10 -20.76 -1.15
N GLU A 12 0.54 -21.35 -2.19
CA GLU A 12 -0.58 -22.27 -2.06
C GLU A 12 -0.24 -23.47 -1.17
N GLU A 13 0.97 -23.97 -1.26
CA GLU A 13 1.50 -25.10 -0.50
C GLU A 13 1.50 -24.85 1.02
N LEU A 14 1.70 -23.61 1.45
CA LEU A 14 1.70 -23.23 2.87
C LEU A 14 0.31 -22.84 3.40
N CYS A 15 -0.66 -22.60 2.50
CA CYS A 15 -1.97 -22.08 2.91
C CYS A 15 -2.85 -23.18 3.51
N MET A 16 -3.30 -22.98 4.76
CA MET A 16 -4.21 -23.90 5.45
C MET A 16 -5.69 -23.48 5.41
N GLY A 17 -6.02 -22.41 4.68
CA GLY A 17 -7.42 -21.94 4.58
C GLY A 17 -8.02 -21.39 5.89
N CYS A 18 -7.18 -21.00 6.86
CA CYS A 18 -7.58 -20.60 8.22
C CYS A 18 -8.37 -19.28 8.34
N ILE A 19 -8.83 -18.67 7.24
CA ILE A 19 -9.66 -17.45 7.17
C ILE A 19 -9.14 -16.16 7.86
N ASN A 20 -7.97 -16.14 8.52
CA ASN A 20 -7.46 -14.92 9.15
C ASN A 20 -7.28 -13.74 8.17
N CYS A 21 -6.78 -14.04 6.97
CA CYS A 21 -6.53 -13.03 5.94
C CYS A 21 -7.80 -12.38 5.39
N ILE A 22 -8.93 -13.11 5.31
CA ILE A 22 -10.19 -12.53 4.82
C ILE A 22 -10.74 -11.50 5.82
N LYS A 23 -10.46 -11.66 7.12
CA LYS A 23 -10.95 -10.76 8.18
C LYS A 23 -10.22 -9.43 8.26
N ARG A 24 -8.98 -9.38 7.78
CA ARG A 24 -8.13 -8.18 7.84
C ARG A 24 -7.94 -7.48 6.49
N CYS A 25 -8.50 -8.04 5.41
CA CYS A 25 -8.39 -7.42 4.09
C CYS A 25 -9.30 -6.17 4.00
N PRO A 26 -8.75 -4.95 3.88
CA PRO A 26 -9.53 -3.71 3.94
C PRO A 26 -10.51 -3.53 2.78
N THR A 27 -10.25 -4.18 1.66
CA THR A 27 -11.08 -4.15 0.45
C THR A 27 -11.82 -5.45 0.21
N GLN A 28 -11.78 -6.39 1.17
CA GLN A 28 -12.43 -7.70 1.02
C GLN A 28 -11.97 -8.43 -0.26
N ALA A 29 -10.72 -8.25 -0.68
CA ALA A 29 -10.14 -8.85 -1.88
C ALA A 29 -9.93 -10.36 -1.79
N ILE A 30 -9.97 -10.92 -0.58
CA ILE A 30 -9.60 -12.31 -0.33
C ILE A 30 -10.86 -13.15 -0.06
N ARG A 31 -10.92 -14.34 -0.65
CA ARG A 31 -11.84 -15.42 -0.29
C ARG A 31 -11.05 -16.66 0.13
N VAL A 32 -11.68 -17.60 0.82
CA VAL A 32 -11.16 -18.97 0.99
C VAL A 32 -12.08 -19.93 0.26
N ARG A 33 -11.54 -20.66 -0.72
CA ARG A 33 -12.27 -21.62 -1.54
C ARG A 33 -11.44 -22.90 -1.63
N ASN A 34 -12.08 -24.06 -1.52
CA ASN A 34 -11.40 -25.36 -1.57
C ASN A 34 -10.20 -25.45 -0.61
N GLY A 35 -10.33 -24.87 0.59
CA GLY A 35 -9.28 -24.88 1.61
C GLY A 35 -8.10 -23.92 1.35
N LYS A 36 -8.13 -23.11 0.29
CA LYS A 36 -7.05 -22.18 -0.06
C LYS A 36 -7.57 -20.75 -0.20
N ALA A 37 -6.72 -19.78 0.14
CA ALA A 37 -7.06 -18.38 -0.08
C ALA A 37 -7.01 -18.06 -1.58
N VAL A 38 -7.87 -17.17 -2.05
CA VAL A 38 -7.88 -16.65 -3.42
C VAL A 38 -7.90 -15.13 -3.32
N ILE A 39 -6.95 -14.45 -3.97
CA ILE A 39 -6.86 -12.99 -4.00
C ILE A 39 -7.43 -12.51 -5.34
N THR A 40 -8.50 -11.73 -5.29
CA THR A 40 -9.01 -11.01 -6.46
C THR A 40 -8.12 -9.81 -6.71
N LYS A 41 -7.31 -9.85 -7.77
CA LYS A 41 -6.22 -8.88 -8.01
C LYS A 41 -6.73 -7.44 -8.11
N GLU A 42 -7.87 -7.26 -8.76
CA GLU A 42 -8.51 -5.95 -9.00
C GLU A 42 -8.90 -5.23 -7.69
N PHE A 43 -9.12 -6.01 -6.63
CA PHE A 43 -9.54 -5.55 -5.31
C PHE A 43 -8.33 -5.33 -4.39
N CYS A 44 -7.20 -5.97 -4.70
CA CYS A 44 -6.00 -5.89 -3.89
C CYS A 44 -5.40 -4.49 -4.00
N ILE A 45 -5.09 -3.89 -2.85
CA ILE A 45 -4.41 -2.60 -2.76
C ILE A 45 -2.95 -2.74 -2.30
N ASP A 46 -2.46 -3.99 -2.32
CA ASP A 46 -1.11 -4.40 -1.92
C ASP A 46 -0.65 -3.84 -0.55
N CYS A 47 -1.59 -3.67 0.39
CA CYS A 47 -1.28 -3.19 1.75
C CYS A 47 -0.43 -4.19 2.56
N GLY A 48 -0.46 -5.46 2.15
CA GLY A 48 0.26 -6.57 2.79
C GLY A 48 -0.21 -6.93 4.21
N GLU A 49 -1.39 -6.47 4.63
CA GLU A 49 -1.96 -6.87 5.94
C GLU A 49 -2.16 -8.39 6.04
N CYS A 50 -2.51 -9.03 4.93
CA CYS A 50 -2.60 -10.49 4.86
C CYS A 50 -1.25 -11.19 5.03
N ILE A 51 -0.12 -10.54 4.71
CA ILE A 51 1.24 -11.05 4.98
C ILE A 51 1.50 -11.02 6.48
N ARG A 52 1.16 -9.92 7.16
CA ARG A 52 1.39 -9.76 8.61
C ARG A 52 0.62 -10.77 9.46
N ILE A 53 -0.65 -11.00 9.12
CA ILE A 53 -1.54 -11.79 9.98
C ILE A 53 -1.53 -13.30 9.68
N CYS A 54 -0.87 -13.73 8.60
CA CYS A 54 -0.89 -15.15 8.21
C CYS A 54 -0.02 -15.99 9.16
N PRO A 55 -0.60 -16.89 9.99
CA PRO A 55 0.18 -17.70 10.93
C PRO A 55 1.02 -18.78 10.25
N HIS A 56 0.76 -19.04 8.97
CA HIS A 56 1.46 -20.05 8.17
C HIS A 56 2.47 -19.45 7.20
N HIS A 57 2.67 -18.12 7.22
CA HIS A 57 3.55 -17.42 6.28
C HIS A 57 3.25 -17.74 4.80
N ALA A 58 1.99 -18.03 4.49
CA ALA A 58 1.53 -18.42 3.16
C ALA A 58 1.30 -17.23 2.21
N LYS A 59 1.52 -16.00 2.69
CA LYS A 59 1.42 -14.78 1.90
C LYS A 59 2.78 -14.13 1.82
N GLU A 60 3.15 -13.66 0.64
CA GLU A 60 4.41 -12.97 0.43
C GLU A 60 4.26 -11.76 -0.47
N ALA A 61 5.26 -10.91 -0.44
CA ALA A 61 5.44 -9.83 -1.39
C ALA A 61 6.48 -10.26 -2.42
N ILE A 62 6.19 -10.02 -3.70
CA ILE A 62 7.16 -10.11 -4.79
C ILE A 62 7.83 -8.74 -4.93
N TYR A 63 9.15 -8.77 -5.08
CA TYR A 63 10.04 -7.64 -5.28
C TYR A 63 11.29 -8.13 -6.02
N ASP A 64 12.12 -7.22 -6.49
CA ASP A 64 13.30 -7.57 -7.27
C ASP A 64 14.45 -8.04 -6.38
N PRO A 65 15.23 -9.05 -6.82
CA PRO A 65 16.42 -9.49 -6.11
C PRO A 65 17.56 -8.48 -6.29
N LEU A 66 18.51 -8.44 -5.35
CA LEU A 66 19.67 -7.53 -5.42
C LEU A 66 20.51 -7.74 -6.69
N GLU A 67 20.52 -8.97 -7.21
CA GLU A 67 21.23 -9.37 -8.40
C GLU A 67 20.78 -8.62 -9.67
N ILE A 68 19.62 -7.96 -9.65
CA ILE A 68 19.15 -7.08 -10.74
C ILE A 68 20.17 -5.99 -11.09
N MET A 69 20.99 -5.56 -10.12
CA MET A 69 22.07 -4.60 -10.34
C MET A 69 23.02 -5.01 -11.48
N LYS A 70 23.22 -6.31 -11.69
CA LYS A 70 24.14 -6.83 -12.73
C LYS A 70 23.64 -6.62 -14.15
N GLN A 71 22.38 -6.22 -14.32
CA GLN A 71 21.79 -5.95 -15.63
C GLN A 71 22.15 -4.55 -16.15
N TYR A 72 22.71 -3.69 -15.29
CA TYR A 72 23.00 -2.29 -15.59
C TYR A 72 24.50 -2.01 -15.50
N GLU A 73 24.96 -1.03 -16.29
CA GLU A 73 26.37 -0.59 -16.26
C GLU A 73 26.61 0.42 -15.13
N TYR A 74 25.57 1.15 -14.73
CA TYR A 74 25.60 2.11 -13.62
C TYR A 74 24.33 1.97 -12.79
N THR A 75 24.44 1.91 -11.47
CA THR A 75 23.28 1.75 -10.58
C THR A 75 23.22 2.87 -9.55
N VAL A 76 22.02 3.38 -9.31
CA VAL A 76 21.73 4.38 -8.29
C VAL A 76 20.78 3.76 -7.26
N ALA A 77 21.16 3.79 -5.98
CA ALA A 77 20.27 3.39 -4.90
C ALA A 77 19.40 4.55 -4.45
N LEU A 78 18.10 4.29 -4.29
CA LEU A 78 17.13 5.22 -3.74
C LEU A 78 16.67 4.71 -2.37
N PRO A 79 17.35 5.09 -1.27
CA PRO A 79 16.91 4.72 0.06
C PRO A 79 15.64 5.50 0.45
N ALA A 80 14.56 4.79 0.82
CA ALA A 80 13.41 5.44 1.44
C ALA A 80 13.80 6.01 2.83
N PRO A 81 13.20 7.12 3.28
CA PRO A 81 13.56 7.74 4.57
C PRO A 81 13.35 6.82 5.77
N SER A 82 12.41 5.87 5.67
CA SER A 82 12.15 4.87 6.71
C SER A 82 13.30 3.89 6.93
N LEU A 83 14.25 3.77 5.97
CA LEU A 83 15.42 2.91 6.07
C LEU A 83 16.30 3.30 7.26
N TYR A 84 16.50 4.61 7.47
CA TYR A 84 17.35 5.11 8.55
C TYR A 84 16.83 4.74 9.94
N GLY A 85 15.51 4.58 10.08
CA GLY A 85 14.87 4.14 11.33
C GLY A 85 15.07 2.66 11.64
N GLN A 86 15.60 1.86 10.71
CA GLN A 86 15.75 0.41 10.88
C GLN A 86 17.01 0.02 11.64
N PHE A 87 18.01 0.90 11.70
CA PHE A 87 19.31 0.60 12.31
C PHE A 87 19.38 0.99 13.78
N ASN A 88 20.17 0.25 14.57
CA ASN A 88 20.50 0.62 15.94
C ASN A 88 21.73 1.53 15.94
N HIS A 89 21.77 2.51 16.86
CA HIS A 89 22.92 3.39 17.07
C HIS A 89 23.36 4.16 15.79
N LEU A 90 22.42 4.48 14.92
CA LEU A 90 22.68 5.34 13.78
C LEU A 90 22.55 6.80 14.24
N ASP A 91 23.66 7.52 14.24
CA ASP A 91 23.71 8.95 14.57
C ASP A 91 24.00 9.83 13.35
N ASP A 92 24.51 9.26 12.26
CA ASP A 92 24.77 9.92 10.98
C ASP A 92 24.24 9.08 9.82
N ILE A 93 23.32 9.65 9.03
CA ILE A 93 22.72 8.98 7.87
C ILE A 93 23.72 8.74 6.74
N ASN A 94 24.79 9.52 6.66
CA ASN A 94 25.84 9.33 5.66
C ASN A 94 26.55 7.98 5.79
N ILE A 95 26.53 7.36 6.98
CA ILE A 95 27.04 5.99 7.18
C ILE A 95 26.27 5.01 6.30
N VAL A 96 24.94 5.13 6.24
CA VAL A 96 24.09 4.27 5.42
C VAL A 96 24.32 4.55 3.94
N LEU A 97 24.43 5.82 3.55
CA LEU A 97 24.68 6.23 2.16
C LEU A 97 26.03 5.74 1.65
N THR A 98 27.08 5.92 2.45
CA THR A 98 28.43 5.41 2.15
C THR A 98 28.42 3.88 2.06
N ALA A 99 27.73 3.21 2.98
CA ALA A 99 27.61 1.76 2.98
C ALA A 99 26.92 1.21 1.72
N LEU A 100 25.91 1.91 1.20
CA LEU A 100 25.26 1.53 -0.06
C LEU A 100 26.23 1.56 -1.24
N LYS A 101 27.08 2.60 -1.32
CA LYS A 101 28.15 2.66 -2.34
C LYS A 101 29.15 1.52 -2.15
N LYS A 102 29.63 1.28 -0.92
CA LYS A 102 30.55 0.17 -0.62
C LYS A 102 29.95 -1.21 -0.89
N MET A 103 28.64 -1.37 -0.76
CA MET A 103 27.92 -2.61 -1.07
C MET A 103 27.89 -2.91 -2.57
N GLY A 104 28.11 -1.90 -3.43
CA GLY A 104 28.27 -2.08 -4.88
C GLY A 104 27.43 -1.13 -5.75
N PHE A 105 26.64 -0.22 -5.16
CA PHE A 105 25.97 0.81 -5.94
C PHE A 105 26.96 1.86 -6.43
N ASN A 106 26.79 2.36 -7.66
CA ASN A 106 27.68 3.40 -8.19
C ASN A 106 27.34 4.78 -7.61
N ASP A 107 26.07 5.03 -7.34
CA ASP A 107 25.59 6.26 -6.72
C ASP A 107 24.44 6.03 -5.74
N VAL A 108 24.14 7.07 -4.98
CA VAL A 108 22.98 7.12 -4.08
C VAL A 108 22.21 8.42 -4.31
N TYR A 109 20.88 8.34 -4.34
CA TYR A 109 20.01 9.51 -4.41
C TYR A 109 18.92 9.39 -3.35
N GLU A 110 18.96 10.25 -2.34
CA GLU A 110 18.04 10.19 -1.22
C GLU A 110 16.60 10.51 -1.62
N VAL A 111 15.67 9.60 -1.34
CA VAL A 111 14.23 9.89 -1.47
C VAL A 111 13.81 10.96 -0.46
N SER A 112 14.51 11.08 0.68
CA SER A 112 14.28 12.17 1.65
C SER A 112 14.59 13.55 1.08
N GLY A 113 15.57 13.69 0.18
CA GLY A 113 15.85 14.97 -0.48
C GLY A 113 14.69 15.40 -1.39
N ALA A 114 14.21 14.48 -2.24
CA ALA A 114 13.02 14.72 -3.06
C ALA A 114 11.75 14.96 -2.24
N ALA A 115 11.63 14.36 -1.05
CA ALA A 115 10.51 14.61 -0.15
C ALA A 115 10.45 16.05 0.35
N GLU A 116 11.58 16.75 0.47
CA GLU A 116 11.59 18.18 0.81
C GLU A 116 11.08 19.05 -0.34
N LEU A 117 11.49 18.72 -1.58
CA LEU A 117 10.94 19.35 -2.78
C LEU A 117 9.42 19.15 -2.86
N VAL A 118 8.96 17.91 -2.67
CA VAL A 118 7.53 17.60 -2.63
C VAL A 118 6.83 18.38 -1.50
N SER A 119 7.43 18.51 -0.31
CA SER A 119 6.84 19.34 0.77
C SER A 119 6.66 20.80 0.37
N GLU A 120 7.60 21.42 -0.35
CA GLU A 120 7.45 22.79 -0.85
C GLU A 120 6.33 22.90 -1.89
N ILE A 121 6.27 21.94 -2.82
CA ILE A 121 5.22 21.88 -3.85
C ILE A 121 3.85 21.70 -3.21
N SER A 122 3.71 20.73 -2.29
CA SER A 122 2.46 20.47 -1.57
C SER A 122 2.00 21.67 -0.77
N ARG A 123 2.93 22.38 -0.10
CA ARG A 123 2.60 23.61 0.65
C ARG A 123 2.02 24.68 -0.26
N ASN A 124 2.66 24.94 -1.39
CA ASN A 124 2.17 25.91 -2.37
C ASN A 124 0.82 25.49 -2.96
N TYR A 125 0.65 24.21 -3.28
CA TYR A 125 -0.61 23.69 -3.82
C TYR A 125 -1.76 23.86 -2.82
N VAL A 126 -1.56 23.47 -1.56
CA VAL A 126 -2.58 23.57 -0.50
C VAL A 126 -2.99 25.03 -0.26
N GLN A 127 -2.04 25.97 -0.24
CA GLN A 127 -2.34 27.38 -0.03
C GLN A 127 -3.14 28.02 -1.18
N ASN A 128 -2.90 27.57 -2.41
CA ASN A 128 -3.53 28.13 -3.61
C ASN A 128 -4.88 27.49 -3.97
N HIS A 129 -5.23 26.33 -3.38
CA HIS A 129 -6.46 25.59 -3.69
C HIS A 129 -7.36 25.39 -2.46
N LYS A 130 -7.71 26.50 -1.81
CA LYS A 130 -8.58 26.49 -0.60
C LYS A 130 -9.99 25.98 -0.87
N ASP A 131 -10.44 26.06 -2.12
CA ASP A 131 -11.70 25.53 -2.62
C ASP A 131 -11.75 23.99 -2.63
N LYS A 132 -10.58 23.32 -2.57
CA LYS A 132 -10.45 21.86 -2.56
C LYS A 132 -10.14 21.28 -1.18
N TRP A 133 -10.15 22.11 -0.13
CA TRP A 133 -9.87 21.64 1.21
C TRP A 133 -10.95 20.66 1.71
N PRO A 134 -10.58 19.65 2.51
CA PRO A 134 -9.20 19.26 2.84
C PRO A 134 -8.52 18.51 1.69
N ILE A 135 -7.23 18.74 1.49
CA ILE A 135 -6.43 18.01 0.49
C ILE A 135 -5.82 16.76 1.12
N ILE A 136 -5.90 15.62 0.43
CA ILE A 136 -5.43 14.31 0.90
C ILE A 136 -4.05 14.01 0.31
N SER A 137 -3.09 13.62 1.16
CA SER A 137 -1.78 13.11 0.76
C SER A 137 -1.89 11.92 -0.21
N THR A 138 -1.00 11.90 -1.21
CA THR A 138 -0.93 10.85 -2.24
C THR A 138 0.35 10.03 -2.19
N ALA A 139 1.20 10.27 -1.19
CA ALA A 139 2.49 9.59 -1.05
C ALA A 139 2.37 8.09 -0.78
N CYS A 140 1.29 7.65 -0.10
CA CYS A 140 1.01 6.26 0.18
C CYS A 140 0.17 5.63 -0.94
N PRO A 141 0.76 4.81 -1.85
CA PRO A 141 0.02 4.25 -2.99
C PRO A 141 -1.14 3.35 -2.55
N THR A 142 -1.03 2.69 -1.40
CA THR A 142 -2.11 1.90 -0.81
C THR A 142 -3.33 2.74 -0.46
N VAL A 143 -3.14 3.98 0.03
CA VAL A 143 -4.26 4.88 0.37
C VAL A 143 -4.92 5.40 -0.90
N VAL A 144 -4.13 5.84 -1.88
CA VAL A 144 -4.68 6.28 -3.17
C VAL A 144 -5.49 5.15 -3.81
N ARG A 145 -4.97 3.93 -3.81
CA ARG A 145 -5.71 2.76 -4.31
C ARG A 145 -6.95 2.44 -3.50
N LEU A 146 -6.89 2.57 -2.17
CA LEU A 146 -8.08 2.40 -1.32
C LEU A 146 -9.17 3.41 -1.70
N ILE A 147 -8.81 4.67 -1.95
CA ILE A 147 -9.74 5.72 -2.39
C ILE A 147 -10.34 5.38 -3.76
N GLN A 148 -9.51 4.99 -4.73
CA GLN A 148 -9.98 4.55 -6.04
C GLN A 148 -10.97 3.38 -6.01
N VAL A 149 -10.89 2.51 -4.99
CA VAL A 149 -11.71 1.30 -4.91
C VAL A 149 -12.94 1.48 -4.03
N ARG A 150 -12.82 2.22 -2.91
CA ARG A 150 -13.86 2.31 -1.87
C ARG A 150 -14.44 3.71 -1.64
N PHE A 151 -13.70 4.77 -1.96
CA PHE A 151 -14.08 6.15 -1.65
C PHE A 151 -13.95 7.08 -2.87
N PRO A 152 -14.59 6.74 -4.02
CA PRO A 152 -14.38 7.48 -5.27
C PRO A 152 -14.76 8.96 -5.21
N ASN A 153 -15.67 9.35 -4.31
CA ASN A 153 -16.07 10.75 -4.14
C ASN A 153 -14.92 11.61 -3.60
N LEU A 154 -13.91 11.00 -2.97
CA LEU A 154 -12.75 11.70 -2.41
C LEU A 154 -11.60 11.86 -3.41
N ILE A 155 -11.75 11.39 -4.66
CA ILE A 155 -10.68 11.48 -5.67
C ILE A 155 -10.32 12.94 -5.97
N GLU A 156 -11.29 13.85 -5.97
CA GLU A 156 -11.05 15.27 -6.25
C GLU A 156 -10.23 15.98 -5.17
N HIS A 157 -10.19 15.41 -3.95
CA HIS A 157 -9.38 15.90 -2.83
C HIS A 157 -7.93 15.41 -2.87
N LEU A 158 -7.57 14.48 -3.76
CA LEU A 158 -6.21 13.96 -3.84
C LEU A 158 -5.22 15.06 -4.28
N LEU A 159 -4.08 15.13 -3.59
CA LEU A 159 -2.96 15.99 -3.98
C LEU A 159 -2.35 15.51 -5.31
N PRO A 160 -2.41 16.29 -6.41
CA PRO A 160 -1.97 15.86 -7.73
C PRO A 160 -0.44 16.00 -7.92
N VAL A 161 0.32 15.54 -6.94
CA VAL A 161 1.78 15.61 -6.88
C VAL A 161 2.33 14.19 -6.86
N SER A 162 3.35 13.94 -7.67
CA SER A 162 4.07 12.67 -7.74
C SER A 162 4.66 12.32 -6.37
N ALA A 163 4.64 11.03 -6.02
CA ALA A 163 5.22 10.60 -4.75
C ALA A 163 6.74 10.90 -4.75
N PRO A 164 7.35 11.18 -3.58
CA PRO A 164 8.76 11.57 -3.51
C PRO A 164 9.74 10.60 -4.18
N VAL A 165 9.43 9.30 -4.18
CA VAL A 165 10.28 8.29 -4.83
C VAL A 165 10.26 8.39 -6.36
N ASP A 166 9.12 8.78 -6.93
CA ASP A 166 8.97 8.90 -8.38
C ASP A 166 9.69 10.17 -8.86
N LEU A 167 9.59 11.28 -8.11
CA LEU A 167 10.41 12.48 -8.35
C LEU A 167 11.91 12.19 -8.16
N ALA A 168 12.29 11.48 -7.09
CA ALA A 168 13.68 11.09 -6.85
C ALA A 168 14.24 10.25 -7.99
N ALA A 169 13.44 9.33 -8.55
CA ALA A 169 13.84 8.47 -9.66
C ALA A 169 14.12 9.29 -10.92
N SER A 170 13.24 10.23 -11.28
CA SER A 170 13.45 11.12 -12.43
C SER A 170 14.72 11.97 -12.26
N LEU A 171 14.91 12.59 -11.10
CA LEU A 171 16.09 13.42 -10.83
C LEU A 171 17.38 12.59 -10.79
N ALA A 172 17.36 11.41 -10.18
CA ALA A 172 18.49 10.50 -10.12
C ALA A 172 18.89 9.99 -11.52
N SER A 173 17.90 9.67 -12.34
CA SER A 173 18.08 9.24 -13.73
C SER A 173 18.78 10.32 -14.57
N LEU A 174 18.25 11.55 -14.53
CA LEU A 174 18.84 12.69 -15.24
C LEU A 174 20.27 12.98 -14.76
N ALA A 175 20.49 13.01 -13.44
CA ALA A 175 21.81 13.24 -12.87
C ALA A 175 22.82 12.14 -13.27
N ALA A 176 22.41 10.87 -13.27
CA ALA A 176 23.25 9.75 -13.66
C ALA A 176 23.58 9.79 -15.16
N MET A 177 22.62 10.12 -16.03
CA MET A 177 22.86 10.28 -17.47
C MET A 177 23.87 11.40 -17.74
N GLN A 178 23.72 12.56 -17.10
CA GLN A 178 24.65 13.68 -17.24
C GLN A 178 26.06 13.33 -16.73
N LYS A 179 26.14 12.64 -15.59
CA LYS A 179 27.41 12.27 -14.95
C LYS A 179 28.20 11.22 -15.75
N THR A 180 27.50 10.26 -16.34
CA THR A 180 28.13 9.08 -16.96
C THR A 180 28.18 9.14 -18.49
N GLY A 181 27.31 9.93 -19.12
CA GLY A 181 27.08 9.91 -20.56
C GLY A 181 26.42 8.61 -21.06
N LEU A 182 25.97 7.74 -20.15
CA LEU A 182 25.28 6.50 -20.52
C LEU A 182 23.83 6.78 -20.93
N PRO A 183 23.28 6.02 -21.89
CA PRO A 183 21.86 6.04 -22.19
C PRO A 183 21.04 5.49 -21.01
N ARG A 184 19.78 5.93 -20.89
CA ARG A 184 18.88 5.63 -19.76
C ARG A 184 18.79 4.13 -19.47
N GLU A 185 18.72 3.30 -20.51
CA GLU A 185 18.49 1.85 -20.40
C GLU A 185 19.66 1.10 -19.78
N LYS A 186 20.85 1.73 -19.74
CA LYS A 186 22.06 1.18 -19.10
C LYS A 186 22.21 1.61 -17.64
N ILE A 187 21.33 2.48 -17.17
CA ILE A 187 21.33 3.01 -15.80
C ILE A 187 20.20 2.33 -15.02
N GLY A 188 20.53 1.69 -13.91
CA GLY A 188 19.56 1.04 -13.02
C GLY A 188 19.21 1.93 -11.84
N ILE A 189 17.99 2.44 -11.82
CA ILE A 189 17.42 3.24 -10.72
C ILE A 189 16.69 2.29 -9.77
N LEU A 190 17.30 1.99 -8.62
CA LEU A 190 16.86 0.91 -7.74
C LEU A 190 16.36 1.42 -6.39
N PHE A 191 15.06 1.23 -6.12
CA PHE A 191 14.40 1.72 -4.92
C PHE A 191 14.45 0.71 -3.76
N ILE A 192 14.98 1.12 -2.61
CA ILE A 192 15.00 0.30 -1.39
C ILE A 192 13.72 0.58 -0.60
N SER A 193 12.71 -0.27 -0.78
CA SER A 193 11.33 -0.03 -0.37
C SER A 193 10.94 -0.70 0.96
N PRO A 194 10.16 -0.01 1.81
CA PRO A 194 9.49 -0.62 2.96
C PRO A 194 8.16 -1.30 2.59
N CYS A 195 7.68 -1.13 1.35
CA CYS A 195 6.29 -1.32 0.97
C CYS A 195 6.12 -2.20 -0.28
N PRO A 196 5.29 -3.27 -0.22
CA PRO A 196 4.95 -4.06 -1.40
C PRO A 196 4.12 -3.28 -2.43
N ALA A 197 3.23 -2.38 -2.00
CA ALA A 197 2.45 -1.56 -2.94
C ALA A 197 3.32 -0.65 -3.82
N LYS A 198 4.55 -0.31 -3.40
CA LYS A 198 5.47 0.43 -4.27
C LYS A 198 6.04 -0.43 -5.40
N VAL A 199 6.14 -1.75 -5.24
CA VAL A 199 6.48 -2.67 -6.35
C VAL A 199 5.38 -2.62 -7.42
N THR A 200 4.12 -2.60 -7.00
CA THR A 200 2.99 -2.47 -7.92
C THR A 200 2.95 -1.10 -8.57
N ALA A 201 3.15 -0.03 -7.80
CA ALA A 201 3.14 1.33 -8.33
C ALA A 201 4.27 1.60 -9.35
N VAL A 202 5.39 0.91 -9.28
CA VAL A 202 6.44 1.03 -10.32
C VAL A 202 5.99 0.41 -11.65
N LYS A 203 5.28 -0.72 -11.61
CA LYS A 203 4.79 -1.42 -12.81
C LYS A 203 3.49 -0.86 -13.37
N SER A 204 2.65 -0.32 -12.49
CA SER A 204 1.38 0.33 -12.79
C SER A 204 1.29 1.64 -12.01
N PRO A 205 1.94 2.71 -12.51
CA PRO A 205 2.02 3.99 -11.80
C PRO A 205 0.67 4.69 -11.64
N ILE A 206 0.59 5.54 -10.62
CA ILE A 206 -0.58 6.33 -10.29
C ILE A 206 -0.29 7.78 -10.67
N GLY A 207 -1.08 8.33 -11.59
CA GLY A 207 -0.98 9.74 -11.99
C GLY A 207 0.20 10.07 -12.92
N ILE A 208 1.04 9.10 -13.27
CA ILE A 208 2.17 9.26 -14.21
C ILE A 208 2.14 8.17 -15.29
N ASP A 209 2.68 8.45 -16.48
CA ASP A 209 2.74 7.49 -17.60
C ASP A 209 3.65 6.30 -17.31
N HIS A 210 4.83 6.58 -16.78
CA HIS A 210 5.86 5.59 -16.51
C HIS A 210 6.65 5.98 -15.26
N SER A 211 7.13 4.97 -14.53
CA SER A 211 8.06 5.19 -13.42
C SER A 211 9.48 5.06 -13.94
N GLU A 212 10.36 5.96 -13.51
CA GLU A 212 11.80 5.90 -13.79
C GLU A 212 12.53 4.87 -12.91
N ILE A 213 11.82 4.06 -12.12
CA ILE A 213 12.39 3.04 -11.24
C ILE A 213 12.47 1.71 -11.98
N ASP A 214 13.68 1.15 -12.06
CA ASP A 214 13.96 -0.10 -12.77
C ASP A 214 13.76 -1.35 -11.90
N GLY A 215 13.88 -1.19 -10.58
CA GLY A 215 13.75 -2.31 -9.65
C GLY A 215 13.46 -1.85 -8.22
N VAL A 216 12.70 -2.68 -7.50
CA VAL A 216 12.33 -2.43 -6.11
C VAL A 216 12.90 -3.51 -5.22
N LEU A 217 13.83 -3.13 -4.35
CA LEU A 217 14.52 -4.00 -3.40
C LEU A 217 13.84 -3.93 -2.03
N ALA A 218 13.52 -5.07 -1.43
CA ALA A 218 12.91 -5.09 -0.10
C ALA A 218 13.90 -4.70 1.00
N MET A 219 13.53 -3.78 1.89
CA MET A 219 14.37 -3.36 3.02
C MET A 219 14.87 -4.54 3.87
N LYS A 220 14.02 -5.53 4.16
CA LYS A 220 14.39 -6.72 4.94
C LYS A 220 15.47 -7.60 4.29
N GLU A 221 15.63 -7.53 2.96
CA GLU A 221 16.69 -8.25 2.24
C GLU A 221 17.99 -7.44 2.20
N ILE A 222 17.88 -6.12 2.10
CA ILE A 222 19.04 -5.21 2.07
C ILE A 222 19.63 -5.00 3.45
N TYR A 223 18.80 -4.87 4.49
CA TYR A 223 19.20 -4.62 5.86
C TYR A 223 20.35 -5.52 6.35
N PRO A 224 20.24 -6.87 6.34
CA PRO A 224 21.30 -7.73 6.84
C PRO A 224 22.57 -7.66 5.98
N LYS A 225 22.44 -7.44 4.67
CA LYS A 225 23.57 -7.30 3.74
C LYS A 225 24.31 -5.98 3.92
N LEU A 226 23.62 -4.92 4.35
CA LEU A 226 24.18 -3.58 4.52
C LEU A 226 24.96 -3.43 5.84
N LEU A 227 24.59 -4.18 6.89
CA LEU A 227 25.19 -4.07 8.23
C LEU A 227 26.74 -4.18 8.26
N PRO A 228 27.39 -5.13 7.55
CA PRO A 228 28.85 -5.18 7.50
C PRO A 228 29.46 -3.91 6.89
N PHE A 229 28.92 -3.45 5.76
CA PHE A 229 29.40 -2.23 5.07
C PHE A 229 29.19 -0.97 5.91
N MET A 230 28.14 -0.91 6.72
CA MET A 230 27.94 0.20 7.67
C MET A 230 29.05 0.26 8.71
N LYS A 231 29.46 -0.88 9.28
CA LYS A 231 30.57 -0.94 10.23
C LYS A 231 31.87 -0.47 9.58
N ASP A 232 32.12 -0.91 8.35
CA ASP A 232 33.30 -0.52 7.57
C ASP A 232 33.27 0.94 7.08
N SER A 233 32.12 1.61 7.17
CA SER A 233 31.95 3.00 6.72
C SER A 233 32.14 4.02 7.84
N ILE A 234 32.12 3.62 9.11
CA ILE A 234 32.19 4.52 10.28
C ILE A 234 33.44 5.43 10.21
N ASP A 235 34.57 4.89 9.77
CA ASP A 235 35.84 5.63 9.72
C ASP A 235 36.06 6.38 8.39
N GLN A 236 35.18 6.20 7.40
CA GLN A 236 35.34 6.72 6.04
C GLN A 236 34.02 7.24 5.48
N VAL A 237 33.30 8.04 6.26
CA VAL A 237 32.00 8.57 5.88
C VAL A 237 32.15 9.63 4.78
N GLU A 238 31.49 9.41 3.65
CA GLU A 238 31.33 10.41 2.59
C GLU A 238 30.16 11.33 2.92
N ASN A 239 30.30 12.64 2.71
CA ASN A 239 29.19 13.59 2.89
C ASN A 239 28.29 13.58 1.64
N LEU A 240 27.28 12.72 1.65
CA LEU A 240 26.36 12.45 0.53
C LEU A 240 24.93 12.93 0.79
N SER A 241 24.59 13.21 2.04
CA SER A 241 23.25 13.59 2.48
C SER A 241 22.78 14.88 1.82
N THR A 242 21.60 14.84 1.21
CA THR A 242 20.89 15.98 0.63
C THR A 242 19.59 16.28 1.36
N SER A 243 19.35 15.62 2.50
CA SER A 243 18.11 15.77 3.27
C SER A 243 18.30 16.40 4.65
N GLY A 244 17.31 17.19 5.06
CA GLY A 244 17.18 17.76 6.39
C GLY A 244 16.10 17.06 7.22
N ARG A 245 15.60 17.76 8.25
CA ARG A 245 14.60 17.24 9.18
C ARG A 245 13.28 16.93 8.48
N ILE A 246 12.87 17.77 7.53
CA ILE A 246 11.61 17.56 6.80
C ILE A 246 11.72 16.24 6.03
N GLY A 247 12.74 16.07 5.19
CA GLY A 247 12.91 14.87 4.36
C GLY A 247 12.96 13.57 5.17
N ILE A 248 13.71 13.55 6.27
CA ILE A 248 13.81 12.37 7.16
C ILE A 248 12.49 12.08 7.89
N SER A 249 11.67 13.11 8.16
CA SER A 249 10.40 12.95 8.87
C SER A 249 9.37 12.15 8.08
N TRP A 250 9.39 12.22 6.74
CA TRP A 250 8.50 11.46 5.85
C TRP A 250 8.57 9.94 6.04
N GLY A 251 9.61 9.42 6.70
CA GLY A 251 9.68 8.00 7.07
C GLY A 251 8.58 7.56 8.05
N ALA A 252 7.96 8.48 8.78
CA ALA A 252 6.91 8.20 9.77
C ALA A 252 5.71 9.14 9.62
N THR A 253 4.57 8.71 10.16
CA THR A 253 3.32 9.48 10.15
C THR A 253 3.45 10.83 10.85
N GLY A 254 2.87 11.85 10.21
CA GLY A 254 2.97 13.26 10.55
C GLY A 254 4.20 13.93 9.93
N GLY A 255 4.98 13.18 9.14
CA GLY A 255 6.21 13.65 8.55
C GLY A 255 5.99 14.57 7.36
N GLU A 256 5.03 14.21 6.50
CA GLU A 256 4.64 15.00 5.34
C GLU A 256 3.87 16.24 5.76
N ALA A 257 2.85 16.08 6.61
CA ALA A 257 2.02 17.18 7.07
C ALA A 257 2.84 18.20 7.87
N GLY A 258 3.79 17.74 8.69
CA GLY A 258 4.73 18.63 9.37
C GLY A 258 5.60 19.46 8.40
N GLY A 259 5.84 18.96 7.19
CA GLY A 259 6.52 19.68 6.11
C GLY A 259 5.70 20.80 5.48
N LEU A 260 4.37 20.83 5.69
CA LEU A 260 3.50 21.90 5.20
C LEU A 260 3.61 23.19 6.03
N LEU A 261 4.13 23.11 7.25
CA LEU A 261 4.19 24.24 8.20
C LEU A 261 2.82 24.87 8.50
N SER A 262 1.74 24.09 8.34
CA SER A 262 0.40 24.41 8.81
C SER A 262 0.10 23.59 10.06
N GLU A 263 -0.70 24.13 10.97
CA GLU A 263 -1.20 23.42 12.15
C GLU A 263 -2.59 22.81 11.89
N ASN A 264 -3.24 23.16 10.78
CA ASN A 264 -4.60 22.73 10.47
C ASN A 264 -4.61 21.46 9.59
N TYR A 265 -4.00 20.41 10.10
CA TYR A 265 -3.95 19.11 9.42
C TYR A 265 -4.34 17.96 10.36
N LEU A 266 -4.69 16.83 9.74
CA LEU A 266 -4.82 15.55 10.42
C LEU A 266 -3.80 14.56 9.85
N ALA A 267 -3.11 13.82 10.72
CA ALA A 267 -2.24 12.72 10.32
C ALA A 267 -2.71 11.43 11.00
N ALA A 268 -3.01 10.40 10.21
CA ALA A 268 -3.47 9.12 10.70
C ALA A 268 -2.76 7.94 10.04
N ASP A 269 -2.60 6.87 10.80
CA ASP A 269 -1.87 5.69 10.38
C ASP A 269 -2.54 4.38 10.80
N GLY A 270 -2.23 3.33 10.04
CA GLY A 270 -2.90 2.04 10.13
C GLY A 270 -4.19 2.02 9.33
N ILE A 271 -4.33 1.02 8.46
CA ILE A 271 -5.38 0.97 7.45
C ILE A 271 -6.81 1.05 8.02
N GLU A 272 -7.06 0.50 9.22
CA GLU A 272 -8.36 0.58 9.88
C GLU A 272 -8.69 2.03 10.32
N ASN A 273 -7.71 2.78 10.82
CA ASN A 273 -7.90 4.19 11.19
C ASN A 273 -8.04 5.07 9.94
N VAL A 274 -7.25 4.80 8.90
CA VAL A 274 -7.36 5.48 7.61
C VAL A 274 -8.77 5.33 7.03
N ILE A 275 -9.34 4.12 7.06
CA ILE A 275 -10.71 3.88 6.60
C ILE A 275 -11.71 4.76 7.37
N ARG A 276 -11.59 4.85 8.70
CA ARG A 276 -12.50 5.68 9.51
C ARG A 276 -12.38 7.16 9.19
N VAL A 277 -11.16 7.65 8.96
CA VAL A 277 -10.93 9.05 8.56
C VAL A 277 -11.56 9.33 7.19
N LEU A 278 -11.44 8.42 6.24
CA LEU A 278 -12.08 8.56 4.92
C LEU A 278 -13.61 8.50 5.02
N GLU A 279 -14.17 7.63 5.88
CA GLU A 279 -15.61 7.59 6.17
C GLU A 279 -16.11 8.90 6.79
N ASP A 280 -15.40 9.44 7.78
CA ASP A 280 -15.72 10.72 8.40
C ASP A 280 -15.58 11.91 7.42
N LEU A 281 -14.67 11.80 6.45
CA LEU A 281 -14.50 12.80 5.40
C LEU A 281 -15.63 12.75 4.36
N GLU A 282 -16.09 11.56 3.94
CA GLU A 282 -17.29 11.44 3.09
C GLU A 282 -18.57 11.96 3.77
N ASP A 283 -18.63 11.86 5.10
CA ASP A 283 -19.70 12.42 5.94
C ASP A 283 -19.54 13.94 6.20
N SER A 284 -18.57 14.61 5.57
CA SER A 284 -18.27 16.05 5.74
C SER A 284 -17.98 16.48 7.19
N LYS A 285 -17.40 15.60 8.01
CA LYS A 285 -17.08 15.90 9.43
C LYS A 285 -15.71 16.59 9.61
N LEU A 286 -14.91 16.65 8.56
CA LEU A 286 -13.51 17.07 8.59
C LEU A 286 -13.20 18.24 7.64
N ASP A 287 -14.23 18.92 7.12
CA ASP A 287 -14.12 19.97 6.10
C ASP A 287 -13.31 21.21 6.55
N GLN A 288 -13.14 21.39 7.85
CA GLN A 288 -12.35 22.49 8.42
C GLN A 288 -10.84 22.32 8.26
N LEU A 289 -10.35 21.13 7.90
CA LEU A 289 -8.93 20.84 7.76
C LEU A 289 -8.38 21.34 6.42
N GLU A 290 -7.10 21.72 6.38
CA GLU A 290 -6.41 22.09 5.13
C GLU A 290 -5.84 20.85 4.45
N PHE A 291 -5.32 19.92 5.26
CA PHE A 291 -4.58 18.75 4.77
C PHE A 291 -4.80 17.50 5.63
N ILE A 292 -4.82 16.35 4.97
CA ILE A 292 -4.98 15.04 5.59
C ILE A 292 -3.86 14.11 5.11
N GLU A 293 -2.93 13.76 6.02
CA GLU A 293 -1.89 12.76 5.80
C GLU A 293 -2.39 11.37 6.24
N LEU A 294 -2.33 10.39 5.33
CA LEU A 294 -2.79 9.04 5.59
C LEU A 294 -1.72 8.02 5.21
N ASN A 295 -1.39 7.13 6.14
CA ASN A 295 -0.49 6.03 5.89
C ASN A 295 -1.13 4.68 6.24
N ALA A 296 -1.11 3.73 5.31
CA ALA A 296 -1.73 2.42 5.53
C ALA A 296 -1.06 1.58 6.65
N CYS A 297 0.22 1.82 6.95
CA CYS A 297 1.00 1.05 7.92
C CYS A 297 1.09 1.79 9.27
N ALA A 298 1.15 1.03 10.37
CA ALA A 298 1.28 1.57 11.72
C ALA A 298 2.58 2.38 11.89
N GLY A 299 2.48 3.61 12.38
CA GLY A 299 3.59 4.55 12.51
C GLY A 299 4.11 5.15 11.20
N GLY A 300 3.48 4.84 10.06
CA GLY A 300 3.88 5.30 8.72
C GLY A 300 4.77 4.28 7.98
N CYS A 301 5.62 4.76 7.08
CA CYS A 301 6.49 3.91 6.26
C CYS A 301 7.48 3.05 7.08
N VAL A 302 7.90 3.51 8.26
CA VAL A 302 8.71 2.72 9.21
C VAL A 302 8.05 1.41 9.63
N GLY A 303 6.72 1.36 9.60
CA GLY A 303 5.97 0.15 9.90
C GLY A 303 5.60 -0.65 8.67
N GLY A 304 6.25 -0.47 7.52
CA GLY A 304 6.01 -1.23 6.29
C GLY A 304 6.10 -2.75 6.45
N VAL A 305 5.62 -3.51 5.47
CA VAL A 305 5.64 -5.00 5.54
C VAL A 305 7.04 -5.54 5.23
N LEU A 306 7.84 -4.76 4.51
CA LEU A 306 9.21 -5.12 4.13
C LEU A 306 10.26 -4.58 5.10
N THR A 307 9.86 -3.96 6.23
CA THR A 307 10.77 -3.45 7.24
C THR A 307 11.18 -4.53 8.25
N VAL A 308 12.18 -4.24 9.09
CA VAL A 308 12.75 -5.20 10.05
C VAL A 308 12.52 -4.79 11.50
N GLU A 309 12.48 -3.49 11.77
CA GLU A 309 12.40 -2.96 13.12
C GLU A 309 10.93 -2.80 13.55
N ASN A 310 10.71 -2.82 14.86
CA ASN A 310 9.42 -2.43 15.42
C ASN A 310 9.05 -1.00 14.99
N PRO A 311 7.84 -0.75 14.47
CA PRO A 311 7.43 0.55 13.93
C PRO A 311 7.59 1.70 14.92
N TYR A 312 7.27 1.47 16.19
CA TYR A 312 7.35 2.49 17.24
C TYR A 312 8.79 2.79 17.62
N ALA A 313 9.64 1.77 17.69
CA ALA A 313 11.08 1.96 17.91
C ALA A 313 11.74 2.69 16.74
N ALA A 314 11.43 2.31 15.50
CA ALA A 314 11.90 2.97 14.29
C ALA A 314 11.48 4.45 14.23
N LYS A 315 10.23 4.77 14.60
CA LYS A 315 9.76 6.17 14.71
C LYS A 315 10.58 6.98 15.73
N VAL A 316 10.91 6.39 16.87
CA VAL A 316 11.78 7.04 17.89
C VAL A 316 13.19 7.26 17.36
N LYS A 317 13.76 6.29 16.64
CA LYS A 317 15.09 6.42 16.02
C LYS A 317 15.15 7.55 14.99
N LEU A 318 14.15 7.65 14.10
CA LEU A 318 14.02 8.78 13.19
C LEU A 318 13.89 10.12 13.95
N LYS A 319 13.15 10.15 15.08
CA LYS A 319 13.08 11.35 15.93
C LYS A 319 14.43 11.77 16.49
N ARG A 320 15.29 10.83 16.88
CA ARG A 320 16.63 11.12 17.40
C ARG A 320 17.56 11.64 16.30
N LEU A 321 17.59 10.98 15.13
CA LEU A 321 18.38 11.39 13.97
C LEU A 321 18.12 12.85 13.57
N ARG A 322 16.86 13.26 13.57
CA ARG A 322 16.44 14.62 13.20
C ARG A 322 16.95 15.73 14.13
N LYS A 323 17.42 15.41 15.34
CA LYS A 323 17.69 16.44 16.37
C LYS A 323 18.74 17.47 15.94
N TYR A 324 19.71 17.08 15.11
CA TYR A 324 20.83 17.93 14.71
C TYR A 324 20.88 18.23 13.22
N LEU A 325 19.93 17.74 12.43
CA LEU A 325 19.83 18.06 11.00
C LEU A 325 19.35 19.50 10.79
N PRO A 326 19.71 20.15 9.67
CA PRO A 326 19.05 21.39 9.24
C PRO A 326 17.57 21.15 8.94
N VAL A 327 16.76 22.20 8.85
CA VAL A 327 15.30 22.08 8.62
C VAL A 327 15.01 21.40 7.28
N ALA A 328 15.63 21.92 6.22
CA ALA A 328 15.66 21.36 4.87
C ALA A 328 17.04 21.62 4.26
N CYS A 329 17.41 20.79 3.30
CA CYS A 329 18.64 20.87 2.50
C CYS A 329 18.33 21.03 1.01
N SER A 330 17.20 20.46 0.54
CA SER A 330 16.77 20.51 -0.85
C SER A 330 15.65 21.55 -1.02
N HIS A 331 15.78 22.41 -2.02
CA HIS A 331 14.86 23.52 -2.31
C HIS A 331 14.59 23.61 -3.81
N LEU A 332 13.42 24.13 -4.20
CA LEU A 332 13.11 24.43 -5.59
C LEU A 332 13.88 25.67 -6.07
N ASP A 333 14.58 25.55 -7.20
CA ASP A 333 15.31 26.67 -7.82
C ASP A 333 14.37 27.53 -8.69
N ASN A 334 13.38 28.22 -8.11
CA ASN A 334 12.38 29.12 -8.78
C ASN A 334 11.59 28.56 -9.99
N ASP A 335 12.03 27.47 -10.61
CA ASP A 335 11.42 26.80 -11.74
C ASP A 335 10.40 25.76 -11.25
N VAL A 336 9.30 25.64 -11.99
CA VAL A 336 8.29 24.62 -11.74
C VAL A 336 8.85 23.28 -12.23
N LEU A 337 9.02 22.33 -11.31
CA LEU A 337 9.31 20.94 -11.66
C LEU A 337 8.03 20.29 -12.21
N GLU A 338 7.85 20.32 -13.53
CA GLU A 338 6.68 19.69 -14.18
C GLU A 338 6.61 18.18 -13.86
N GLU A 339 7.76 17.51 -13.71
CA GLU A 339 7.88 16.10 -13.35
C GLU A 339 7.32 15.77 -11.94
N ALA A 340 7.16 16.79 -11.10
CA ALA A 340 6.62 16.62 -9.77
C ALA A 340 5.08 16.58 -9.74
N PHE A 341 4.39 16.89 -10.84
CA PHE A 341 2.93 16.83 -10.91
C PHE A 341 2.44 15.61 -11.69
N TRP A 342 1.21 15.18 -11.40
CA TRP A 342 0.56 14.15 -12.18
C TRP A 342 0.26 14.63 -13.61
N ASN A 343 0.53 13.77 -14.59
CA ASN A 343 0.19 14.01 -15.98
C ASN A 343 -1.13 13.33 -16.41
N HIS A 344 -1.70 12.49 -15.53
CA HIS A 344 -3.01 11.86 -15.71
C HIS A 344 -3.91 12.01 -14.48
N GLU A 345 -5.21 12.13 -14.73
CA GLU A 345 -6.21 12.04 -13.68
C GLU A 345 -6.31 10.61 -13.14
N VAL A 346 -6.27 10.50 -11.80
CA VAL A 346 -6.59 9.27 -11.11
C VAL A 346 -8.09 9.02 -11.23
N ARG A 347 -8.47 7.89 -11.81
CA ARG A 347 -9.88 7.53 -12.03
C ARG A 347 -10.37 6.52 -11.01
N TYR A 348 -11.68 6.57 -10.77
CA TYR A 348 -12.39 5.49 -10.10
C TYR A 348 -12.17 4.19 -10.86
N GLU A 349 -11.76 3.15 -10.15
CA GLU A 349 -11.65 1.83 -10.72
C GLU A 349 -12.77 0.95 -10.17
N PRO A 350 -13.86 0.73 -10.93
CA PRO A 350 -14.99 -0.06 -10.47
C PRO A 350 -14.57 -1.51 -10.30
N VAL A 351 -14.36 -1.87 -9.05
CA VAL A 351 -13.92 -3.19 -8.65
C VAL A 351 -15.10 -4.19 -8.64
N PHE A 352 -16.32 -3.69 -8.44
CA PHE A 352 -17.55 -4.49 -8.53
C PHE A 352 -18.40 -4.10 -9.75
N LYS A 353 -18.15 -4.76 -10.88
CA LYS A 353 -19.16 -4.84 -11.96
C LYS A 353 -19.99 -6.10 -11.74
N ILE A 354 -21.16 -5.93 -11.11
CA ILE A 354 -22.10 -7.03 -10.88
C ILE A 354 -22.96 -7.28 -12.14
N GLY A 355 -22.85 -6.46 -13.18
CA GLY A 355 -23.45 -6.72 -14.50
C GLY A 355 -22.69 -6.01 -15.62
N ASN A 356 -22.92 -6.45 -16.86
CA ASN A 356 -22.36 -5.83 -18.07
C ASN A 356 -23.10 -4.54 -18.44
N THR A 357 -24.33 -4.39 -17.95
CA THR A 357 -25.17 -3.20 -18.14
C THR A 357 -25.59 -2.61 -16.80
N MET A 358 -26.01 -1.34 -16.81
CA MET A 358 -26.56 -0.67 -15.62
C MET A 358 -27.79 -1.43 -15.09
N ARG A 359 -28.68 -1.86 -15.99
CA ARG A 359 -29.88 -2.62 -15.63
C ARG A 359 -29.53 -3.93 -14.92
N GLU A 360 -28.64 -4.72 -15.51
CA GLU A 360 -28.16 -5.97 -14.92
C GLU A 360 -27.51 -5.74 -13.55
N SER A 361 -26.74 -4.66 -13.41
CA SER A 361 -26.13 -4.29 -12.12
C SER A 361 -27.17 -3.99 -11.04
N ILE A 362 -28.25 -3.26 -11.37
CA ILE A 362 -29.34 -2.94 -10.44
C ILE A 362 -30.11 -4.21 -10.03
N GLU A 363 -30.43 -5.07 -11.00
CA GLU A 363 -31.11 -6.35 -10.74
C GLU A 363 -30.27 -7.24 -9.81
N ASN A 364 -28.96 -7.31 -10.08
CA ASN A 364 -28.05 -8.09 -9.26
C ASN A 364 -27.82 -7.52 -7.86
N LEU A 365 -27.76 -6.19 -7.69
CA LEU A 365 -27.74 -5.55 -6.37
C LEU A 365 -28.98 -5.90 -5.56
N THR A 366 -30.16 -5.86 -6.18
CA THR A 366 -31.42 -6.26 -5.53
C THR A 366 -31.37 -7.72 -5.06
N ARG A 367 -30.77 -8.60 -5.87
CA ARG A 367 -30.58 -10.02 -5.52
C ARG A 367 -29.60 -10.18 -4.37
N VAL A 368 -28.49 -9.44 -4.34
CA VAL A 368 -27.54 -9.42 -3.21
C VAL A 368 -28.26 -9.03 -1.92
N GLU A 369 -29.05 -7.95 -1.93
CA GLU A 369 -29.80 -7.52 -0.75
C GLU A 369 -30.80 -8.57 -0.25
N SER A 370 -31.51 -9.22 -1.18
CA SER A 370 -32.43 -10.32 -0.85
C SER A 370 -31.72 -11.48 -0.14
N LEU A 371 -30.56 -11.91 -0.67
CA LEU A 371 -29.73 -12.95 -0.06
C LEU A 371 -29.21 -12.53 1.32
N CYS A 372 -28.70 -11.30 1.45
CA CYS A 372 -28.24 -10.74 2.71
C CYS A 372 -29.31 -10.75 3.81
N ARG A 373 -30.59 -10.58 3.46
CA ARG A 373 -31.71 -10.65 4.43
C ARG A 373 -31.94 -12.07 4.96
N LYS A 374 -31.62 -13.11 4.19
CA LYS A 374 -31.72 -14.51 4.61
C LYS A 374 -30.55 -14.93 5.51
N PHE A 375 -29.39 -14.33 5.32
CA PHE A 375 -28.18 -14.69 6.07
C PHE A 375 -28.21 -14.17 7.50
N PRO A 376 -27.45 -14.80 8.42
CA PRO A 376 -27.48 -14.46 9.85
C PRO A 376 -26.79 -13.13 10.20
N LYS A 377 -26.13 -12.47 9.24
CA LYS A 377 -25.42 -11.18 9.42
C LYS A 377 -24.37 -11.18 10.53
N LEU A 378 -23.75 -12.33 10.76
CA LEU A 378 -22.70 -12.49 11.77
C LEU A 378 -21.30 -12.16 11.25
N ASP A 379 -21.14 -12.10 9.93
CA ASP A 379 -19.85 -11.92 9.27
C ASP A 379 -18.76 -12.82 9.88
N CYS A 380 -19.07 -14.09 10.15
CA CYS A 380 -18.18 -15.02 10.85
C CYS A 380 -17.05 -15.55 9.95
N GLY A 381 -17.28 -15.60 8.63
CA GLY A 381 -16.29 -16.06 7.65
C GLY A 381 -16.17 -17.57 7.46
N SER A 382 -17.03 -18.37 8.09
CA SER A 382 -16.99 -19.84 7.99
C SER A 382 -17.17 -20.37 6.57
N CYS A 383 -17.88 -19.63 5.71
CA CYS A 383 -18.05 -19.94 4.28
C CYS A 383 -16.85 -19.48 3.41
N GLY A 384 -15.79 -18.96 4.03
CA GLY A 384 -14.63 -18.39 3.34
C GLY A 384 -14.86 -17.01 2.71
N ALA A 385 -16.04 -16.40 2.84
CA ALA A 385 -16.29 -15.01 2.48
C ALA A 385 -16.11 -14.09 3.70
N PRO A 386 -15.54 -12.87 3.56
CA PRO A 386 -15.26 -11.99 4.69
C PRO A 386 -16.51 -11.55 5.44
N THR A 387 -17.60 -11.29 4.71
CA THR A 387 -18.91 -10.84 5.22
C THR A 387 -20.05 -11.66 4.60
N CYS A 388 -21.24 -11.62 5.21
CA CYS A 388 -22.47 -12.17 4.64
C CYS A 388 -22.82 -11.50 3.32
N LYS A 389 -22.53 -10.19 3.18
CA LYS A 389 -22.67 -9.45 1.92
C LYS A 389 -21.73 -9.99 0.85
N ALA A 390 -20.47 -10.22 1.19
CA ALA A 390 -19.50 -10.81 0.28
C ALA A 390 -19.92 -12.22 -0.20
N LEU A 391 -20.52 -13.04 0.67
CA LEU A 391 -21.10 -14.32 0.26
C LEU A 391 -22.26 -14.12 -0.72
N ALA A 392 -23.17 -13.18 -0.44
CA ALA A 392 -24.29 -12.88 -1.33
C ALA A 392 -23.82 -12.42 -2.72
N GLU A 393 -22.80 -11.56 -2.77
CA GLU A 393 -22.14 -11.14 -4.02
C GLU A 393 -21.54 -12.33 -4.78
N ASP A 394 -20.84 -13.22 -4.07
CA ASP A 394 -20.25 -14.42 -4.64
C ASP A 394 -21.32 -15.38 -5.23
N ILE A 395 -22.50 -15.48 -4.60
CA ILE A 395 -23.63 -16.29 -5.09
C ILE A 395 -24.23 -15.67 -6.36
N VAL A 396 -24.40 -14.35 -6.39
CA VAL A 396 -24.91 -13.64 -7.58
C VAL A 396 -23.96 -13.80 -8.76
N ARG A 397 -22.65 -13.83 -8.51
CA ARG A 397 -21.61 -14.12 -9.50
C ARG A 397 -21.52 -15.60 -9.92
N GLY A 398 -22.25 -16.50 -9.26
CA GLY A 398 -22.22 -17.93 -9.55
C GLY A 398 -20.96 -18.65 -9.06
N VAL A 399 -20.17 -18.05 -8.17
CA VAL A 399 -18.94 -18.66 -7.61
C VAL A 399 -19.14 -19.24 -6.21
N ALA A 400 -20.35 -19.13 -5.67
CA ALA A 400 -20.77 -19.69 -4.38
C ALA A 400 -22.26 -20.08 -4.42
N LYS A 401 -22.71 -20.82 -3.40
CA LYS A 401 -24.12 -21.21 -3.21
C LYS A 401 -24.64 -20.78 -1.84
N GLU A 402 -25.97 -20.71 -1.68
CA GLU A 402 -26.59 -20.37 -0.38
C GLU A 402 -26.16 -21.37 0.71
N GLU A 403 -25.99 -22.65 0.35
CA GLU A 403 -25.60 -23.73 1.24
C GLU A 403 -24.13 -23.67 1.68
N ASP A 404 -23.30 -22.80 1.09
CA ASP A 404 -21.94 -22.57 1.60
C ASP A 404 -21.97 -21.88 2.97
N CYS A 405 -23.08 -21.21 3.32
CA CYS A 405 -23.31 -20.71 4.65
C CYS A 405 -23.68 -21.87 5.60
N ILE A 406 -22.84 -22.13 6.59
CA ILE A 406 -23.05 -23.22 7.56
C ILE A 406 -24.41 -23.16 8.29
N TYR A 407 -24.94 -21.96 8.53
CA TYR A 407 -26.24 -21.78 9.17
C TYR A 407 -27.39 -22.19 8.23
N ILE A 408 -27.31 -21.81 6.95
CA ILE A 408 -28.29 -22.22 5.94
C ILE A 408 -28.20 -23.72 5.66
N LEU A 409 -26.98 -24.26 5.56
CA LEU A 409 -26.76 -25.68 5.40
C LEU A 409 -27.37 -26.48 6.55
N ARG A 410 -27.20 -26.02 7.79
CA ARG A 410 -27.79 -26.67 8.96
C ARG A 410 -29.32 -26.68 8.91
N GLU A 411 -29.94 -25.57 8.55
CA GLU A 411 -31.40 -25.51 8.35
C GLU A 411 -31.88 -26.46 7.25
N TYR A 412 -31.13 -26.55 6.15
CA TYR A 412 -31.42 -27.44 5.04
C TYR A 412 -31.33 -28.92 5.47
N ILE A 413 -30.28 -29.29 6.22
CA ILE A 413 -30.12 -30.64 6.77
C ILE A 413 -31.28 -31.00 7.72
N HIS A 414 -31.70 -30.08 8.59
CA HIS A 414 -32.85 -30.32 9.47
C HIS A 414 -34.15 -30.55 8.68
N LYS A 415 -34.43 -29.72 7.67
CA LYS A 415 -35.62 -29.89 6.81
C LYS A 415 -35.60 -31.23 6.05
N LEU A 416 -34.44 -31.65 5.55
CA LEU A 416 -34.28 -32.94 4.89
C LEU A 416 -34.50 -34.10 5.86
N SER A 417 -33.92 -34.03 7.07
CA SER A 417 -34.12 -35.04 8.12
C SER A 417 -35.60 -35.19 8.50
N ASP A 418 -36.32 -34.08 8.64
CA ASP A 418 -37.76 -34.08 8.94
C ASP A 418 -38.58 -34.67 7.78
N ALA A 419 -38.21 -34.36 6.54
CA ALA A 419 -38.88 -34.90 5.36
C ALA A 419 -38.67 -36.42 5.22
N LEU A 420 -37.46 -36.91 5.45
CA LEU A 420 -37.15 -38.34 5.46
C LEU A 420 -37.95 -39.08 6.55
N SER A 421 -37.99 -38.52 7.76
CA SER A 421 -38.76 -39.10 8.87
C SER A 421 -40.26 -39.19 8.57
N LYS A 422 -40.82 -38.21 7.86
CA LYS A 422 -42.24 -38.21 7.41
C LYS A 422 -42.53 -39.22 6.30
N LEU A 423 -41.53 -39.57 5.48
CA LEU A 423 -41.68 -40.58 4.44
C LEU A 423 -41.69 -42.00 5.03
N ASP A 424 -40.82 -42.27 6.01
CA ASP A 424 -40.79 -43.57 6.71
C ASP A 424 -42.09 -43.83 7.49
N THR A 425 -42.60 -42.82 8.20
CA THR A 425 -43.89 -42.94 8.92
C THR A 425 -45.11 -43.06 8.00
N LYS A 426 -45.01 -42.66 6.73
CA LYS A 426 -46.06 -42.92 5.72
C LYS A 426 -46.01 -44.35 5.20
N ARG A 427 -44.82 -44.91 4.98
CA ARG A 427 -44.66 -46.31 4.58
C ARG A 427 -45.28 -47.27 5.60
N ASP A 428 -45.06 -47.03 6.90
CA ASP A 428 -45.63 -47.88 7.97
C ASP A 428 -47.16 -47.82 8.06
N LYS A 429 -47.79 -46.76 7.54
CA LYS A 429 -49.25 -46.61 7.50
C LYS A 429 -49.89 -47.25 6.26
N ASP A 430 -49.18 -47.31 5.14
CA ASP A 430 -49.66 -47.93 3.90
C ASP A 430 -49.39 -49.46 3.85
N SER A 431 -48.63 -50.00 4.81
CA SER A 431 -48.35 -51.44 4.97
C SER A 431 -49.15 -52.14 6.08
N ARG A 432 -50.17 -51.49 6.64
CA ARG A 432 -51.19 -52.07 7.52
C ARG A 432 -52.55 -51.96 6.83
#